data_AF-A0A8X6PDZ0-F1
#
_entry.id   AF-A0A8X6PDZ0-F1
#
_cell.length_a   1.000
_cell.length_b   1.000
_cell.length_c   1.000
_cell.angle_alpha   90.00
_cell.angle_beta   90.00
_cell.angle_gamma   90.00
#
_symmetry.space_group_name_H-M   'P 1'
#
loop_
_entity.id
_entity.type
_entity.pdbx_description
1 polymer ?
#
loop_
_entity_poly.entity_id
_entity_poly.type
_entity_poly.pdbx_seq_one_letter_code
_entity_poly.pdbx_strand_id
1 'polypeptide(L)'
;MFSFLCRADYYRKGGKAMLPVKWMPPEAFLDGIFTSKTDVWSYGVLLWEVISLGYMPYPGRGNQEVMQIVTSGGRLEPPTNCPAPV
;
A
#
# COMPACT_ATOMS: atom_id res chain seq x y z
N MET A 1 -4.81 -17.96 -12.28
CA MET A 1 -4.58 -16.61 -12.85
C MET A 1 -4.35 -15.63 -11.70
N PHE A 2 -3.21 -15.76 -11.01
CA PHE A 2 -2.75 -14.83 -9.95
C PHE A 2 -1.22 -14.69 -10.03
N SER A 3 -0.67 -14.68 -11.25
CA SER A 3 0.77 -14.68 -11.51
C SER A 3 1.34 -13.27 -11.72
N PHE A 4 0.58 -12.22 -11.38
CA PHE A 4 0.99 -10.81 -11.49
C PHE A 4 1.35 -10.18 -10.14
N LEU A 5 1.84 -10.97 -9.18
CA LEU A 5 2.50 -10.42 -8.01
C LEU A 5 3.87 -9.86 -8.43
N CYS A 6 3.83 -8.59 -8.86
CA CYS A 6 4.93 -7.70 -9.18
C CYS A 6 6.21 -8.10 -8.46
N ARG A 7 7.16 -8.67 -9.19
CA ARG A 7 8.36 -9.32 -8.67
C ARG A 7 9.44 -8.34 -8.15
N ALA A 8 9.22 -7.02 -8.26
CA ALA A 8 10.28 -6.02 -8.18
C ALA A 8 10.23 -5.03 -7.01
N ASP A 9 9.10 -4.89 -6.30
CA ASP A 9 8.95 -3.87 -5.25
C ASP A 9 8.74 -4.52 -3.87
N TYR A 10 9.63 -5.40 -3.45
CA TYR A 10 9.58 -5.97 -2.11
C TYR A 10 10.72 -5.42 -1.26
N TYR A 11 10.38 -4.73 -0.18
CA TYR A 11 11.37 -4.21 0.76
C TYR A 11 11.86 -5.34 1.68
N ARG A 12 13.18 -5.40 1.89
CA ARG A 12 13.84 -6.38 2.76
C ARG A 12 14.47 -5.69 3.97
N LYS A 13 13.87 -5.87 5.15
CA LYS A 13 14.43 -5.36 6.40
C LYS A 13 15.29 -6.44 7.08
N GLY A 14 16.60 -6.20 7.18
CA GLY A 14 17.50 -6.95 8.06
C GLY A 14 17.44 -8.48 7.97
N GLY A 15 17.42 -9.05 6.77
CA GLY A 15 17.49 -10.50 6.55
C GLY A 15 16.18 -11.29 6.71
N LYS A 16 15.08 -10.67 7.15
CA LYS A 16 13.74 -11.31 7.24
C LYS A 16 12.83 -10.98 6.05
N ALA A 17 11.69 -11.67 6.03
CA ALA A 17 10.70 -11.81 4.96
C ALA A 17 10.36 -10.53 4.18
N MET A 18 9.99 -10.72 2.91
CA MET A 18 9.61 -9.69 1.96
C MET A 18 8.29 -9.03 2.40
N LEU A 19 8.27 -7.69 2.53
CA LEU A 19 7.09 -6.95 2.99
C LEU A 19 6.38 -6.19 1.85
N PRO A 20 5.05 -6.27 1.76
CA PRO A 20 4.24 -5.53 0.77
C PRO A 20 3.99 -4.08 1.22
N VAL A 21 5.04 -3.25 1.22
CA VAL A 21 5.04 -1.88 1.78
C VAL A 21 3.87 -1.02 1.30
N LYS A 22 3.47 -1.11 0.02
CA LYS A 22 2.40 -0.27 -0.54
C LYS A 22 1.02 -0.54 0.07
N TRP A 23 0.83 -1.69 0.71
CA TRP A 23 -0.39 -2.08 1.41
C TRP A 23 -0.29 -1.99 2.93
N MET A 24 0.87 -1.56 3.46
CA MET A 24 1.14 -1.55 4.89
C MET A 24 1.04 -0.14 5.47
N PRO A 25 0.45 0.01 6.67
CA PRO A 25 0.50 1.28 7.41
C PRO A 25 1.90 1.51 7.99
N PRO A 26 2.23 2.76 8.40
CA PRO A 26 3.57 3.10 8.88
C PRO A 26 4.02 2.29 10.08
N GLU A 27 3.13 2.05 11.06
CA GLU A 27 3.43 1.22 12.23
C GLU A 27 3.79 -0.24 11.88
N ALA A 28 3.26 -0.78 10.77
CA ALA A 28 3.52 -2.16 10.38
C ALA A 28 4.89 -2.33 9.71
N PHE A 29 5.34 -1.38 8.89
CA PHE A 29 6.65 -1.48 8.23
C PHE A 29 7.80 -0.84 9.04
N LEU A 30 7.51 0.14 9.89
CA LEU A 30 8.49 0.77 10.80
C LEU A 30 8.70 -0.08 12.05
N ASP A 31 7.63 -0.42 12.76
CA ASP A 31 7.71 -1.04 14.08
C ASP A 31 7.39 -2.55 14.06
N GLY A 32 6.87 -3.06 12.93
CA GLY A 32 6.49 -4.47 12.82
C GLY A 32 5.23 -4.81 13.62
N ILE A 33 4.38 -3.81 13.90
CA ILE A 33 3.14 -3.98 14.65
C ILE A 33 2.03 -4.40 13.69
N PHE A 34 1.39 -5.52 13.97
CA PHE A 34 0.25 -6.04 13.20
C PHE A 34 -0.96 -6.17 14.12
N THR A 35 -2.01 -5.42 13.83
CA THR A 35 -3.26 -5.41 14.61
C THR A 35 -4.46 -5.32 13.68
N SER A 36 -5.67 -5.49 14.19
CA SER A 36 -6.88 -5.29 13.36
C SER A 36 -6.96 -3.90 12.72
N LYS A 37 -6.32 -2.87 13.31
CA LYS A 37 -6.24 -1.54 12.70
C LYS A 37 -5.32 -1.51 11.48
N THR A 38 -4.26 -2.29 11.49
CA THR A 38 -3.37 -2.40 10.32
C THR A 38 -4.05 -3.16 9.19
N ASP A 39 -4.91 -4.11 9.51
CA ASP A 39 -5.72 -4.82 8.51
C ASP A 39 -6.75 -3.87 7.86
N VAL A 40 -7.35 -2.94 8.64
CA VAL A 40 -8.24 -1.90 8.11
C VAL A 40 -7.52 -1.00 7.10
N TRP A 41 -6.24 -0.69 7.33
CA TRP A 41 -5.43 0.05 6.36
C TRP A 41 -5.28 -0.71 5.05
N SER A 42 -4.85 -1.97 5.12
CA SER A 42 -4.68 -2.81 3.93
C SER A 42 -5.99 -3.01 3.18
N TYR A 43 -7.11 -3.10 3.90
CA TYR A 43 -8.45 -3.13 3.32
C TYR A 43 -8.80 -1.82 2.57
N GLY A 44 -8.42 -0.65 3.09
CA GLY A 44 -8.60 0.62 2.39
C GLY A 44 -7.82 0.69 1.07
N VAL A 45 -6.58 0.20 1.06
CA VAL A 45 -5.79 0.08 -0.18
C VAL A 45 -6.45 -0.90 -1.15
N LEU A 46 -6.96 -2.04 -0.67
CA LEU A 46 -7.71 -2.99 -1.49
C LEU A 46 -8.95 -2.36 -2.13
N LEU A 47 -9.72 -1.58 -1.37
CA LEU A 47 -10.88 -0.87 -1.91
C LEU A 47 -10.46 0.10 -3.02
N TRP A 48 -9.37 0.83 -2.83
CA TRP A 48 -8.81 1.71 -3.86
C TRP A 48 -8.44 0.93 -5.13
N GLU A 49 -7.83 -0.25 -5.00
CA GLU A 49 -7.49 -1.12 -6.13
C GLU A 49 -8.75 -1.60 -6.86
N VAL A 50 -9.79 -2.01 -6.13
CA VAL A 50 -11.06 -2.45 -6.72
C VAL A 50 -11.72 -1.33 -7.53
N ILE A 51 -11.76 -0.11 -6.97
CA ILE A 51 -12.38 1.05 -7.63
C ILE A 51 -11.54 1.51 -8.83
N SER A 52 -10.21 1.40 -8.73
CA SER A 52 -9.29 1.74 -9.82
C SER A 52 -9.11 0.63 -10.86
N LEU A 53 -9.94 -0.43 -10.82
CA LEU A 53 -9.93 -1.56 -11.76
C LEU A 53 -8.60 -2.32 -11.78
N GLY A 54 -7.98 -2.48 -10.61
CA GLY A 54 -6.75 -3.24 -10.42
C GLY A 54 -5.47 -2.45 -10.72
N TYR A 55 -5.52 -1.12 -10.64
CA TYR A 55 -4.31 -0.30 -10.74
C TYR A 55 -3.37 -0.54 -9.56
N MET A 56 -2.06 -0.39 -9.80
CA MET A 56 -1.06 -0.48 -8.76
C MET A 56 -1.18 0.72 -7.80
N PRO A 57 -1.29 0.51 -6.47
CA PRO A 57 -1.28 1.61 -5.51
C PRO A 57 0.06 2.37 -5.59
N TYR A 58 -0.02 3.69 -5.49
CA TYR A 58 1.10 4.61 -5.67
C TYR A 58 1.81 4.40 -7.02
N PRO A 59 1.11 4.64 -8.15
CA PRO A 59 1.66 4.40 -9.47
C PRO A 59 2.92 5.24 -9.70
N GLY A 60 3.96 4.61 -10.25
CA GLY A 60 5.25 5.27 -10.51
C GLY A 60 6.09 5.57 -9.26
N ARG A 61 5.66 5.15 -8.07
CA ARG A 61 6.43 5.34 -6.82
C ARG A 61 7.11 4.05 -6.37
N GLY A 62 8.38 4.18 -6.02
CA GLY A 62 9.16 3.11 -5.39
C GLY A 62 8.82 2.95 -3.91
N ASN A 63 9.16 1.80 -3.32
CA ASN A 63 8.84 1.52 -1.91
C ASN A 63 9.38 2.56 -0.93
N GLN A 64 10.59 3.09 -1.16
CA GLN A 64 11.17 4.10 -0.29
C GLN A 64 10.38 5.42 -0.32
N GLU A 65 9.94 5.84 -1.50
CA GLU A 65 9.09 7.02 -1.64
C GLU A 65 7.73 6.80 -0.98
N VAL A 66 7.13 5.62 -1.16
CA VAL A 66 5.85 5.28 -0.52
C VAL A 66 5.97 5.30 1.01
N MET A 67 7.05 4.74 1.58
CA MET A 67 7.29 4.84 3.02
C MET A 67 7.36 6.30 3.48
N GLN A 68 8.05 7.17 2.73
CA GLN A 68 8.14 8.59 3.06
C GLN A 68 6.78 9.29 2.99
N ILE A 69 6.01 9.07 1.92
CA ILE A 69 4.67 9.64 1.72
C ILE A 69 3.73 9.20 2.85
N VAL A 70 3.69 7.90 3.15
CA VAL A 70 2.79 7.36 4.17
C VAL A 70 3.17 7.85 5.56
N THR A 71 4.48 7.94 5.86
CA THR A 71 4.99 8.44 7.14
C THR A 71 4.76 9.94 7.31
N SER A 72 4.78 10.72 6.23
CA SER A 72 4.45 12.16 6.28
C SER A 72 2.95 12.45 6.34
N GLY A 73 2.11 11.41 6.38
CA GLY A 73 0.65 11.56 6.44
C GLY A 73 -0.03 11.60 5.07
N GLY A 74 0.73 11.51 3.97
CA GLY A 74 0.18 11.38 2.62
C GLY A 74 -0.62 10.10 2.42
N ARG A 75 -1.57 10.13 1.48
CA ARG A 75 -2.48 9.02 1.15
C ARG A 75 -2.60 8.86 -0.36
N LEU A 76 -3.17 7.75 -0.81
CA LEU A 76 -3.52 7.54 -2.22
C LEU A 76 -4.51 8.61 -2.67
N GLU A 77 -4.28 9.18 -3.85
CA GLU A 77 -5.24 10.08 -4.48
C GLU A 77 -6.51 9.31 -4.85
N PRO A 78 -7.70 9.92 -4.77
CA PRO A 78 -8.93 9.27 -5.17
C PRO A 78 -8.85 8.86 -6.66
N PRO A 79 -9.27 7.63 -7.01
CA PRO A 79 -9.23 7.18 -8.39
C PRO A 79 -10.19 8.01 -9.26
N THR A 80 -9.87 8.21 -10.54
CA THR A 80 -10.60 9.08 -11.47
C THR A 80 -12.09 8.72 -11.63
N ASN A 81 -12.46 7.47 -11.32
CA ASN A 81 -13.84 6.97 -11.36
C ASN A 81 -14.60 7.10 -10.03
N CYS A 82 -14.02 7.68 -8.98
CA CYS A 82 -14.74 7.92 -7.74
C CYS A 82 -15.72 9.09 -7.93
N PRO A 83 -17.04 8.89 -7.79
CA PRO A 83 -17.97 10.01 -7.65
C PRO A 83 -17.57 10.81 -6.40
N ALA A 84 -17.60 12.14 -6.50
CA ALA A 84 -17.34 13.00 -5.36
C ALA A 84 -18.30 12.64 -4.21
N PRO A 85 -17.87 12.76 -2.93
CA PRO A 85 -18.77 12.57 -1.81
C PRO A 85 -19.97 13.51 -1.96
N VAL A 86 -21.17 12.95 -1.92
CA VAL A 86 -22.43 13.71 -1.88
C VAL A 86 -22.64 14.35 -0.51
#